data_AF-A0A840UXN3-F1
#
_entry.id   AF-A0A840UXN3-F1
#
_cell.length_a   1.000
_cell.length_b   1.000
_cell.length_c   1.000
_cell.angle_alpha   90.00
_cell.angle_beta   90.00
_cell.angle_gamma   90.00
#
_symmetry.space_group_name_H-M   'P 1'
#
loop_
_entity.id
_entity.type
_entity.pdbx_description
1 polymer ?
#
loop_
_entity_poly.entity_id
_entity_poly.type
_entity_poly.pdbx_seq_one_letter_code
_entity_poly.pdbx_strand_id
1 'polypeptide(L)'
;MDQLITNQFRAALTHLLAQEGRGAQARLAKQQDIDRGYLNAIVKGRKSGSEKIRSKIASHFDMAYEDVFVLGRRVLAQAEESAANYENQTFDALTTAEPTPENTLGDDAIDFKVPTKREGGSSSIHTRILKTIEVLESDTKYGDLLAGLIDAFHDSLSTKREKETIH
;
A
#
# COMPACT_ATOMS: atom_id res chain seq x y z
N MET A 1 21.77 9.37 -9.08
CA MET A 1 21.36 7.95 -9.10
C MET A 1 21.13 7.43 -7.68
N ASP A 2 22.14 7.44 -6.81
CA ASP A 2 22.05 6.87 -5.45
C ASP A 2 20.94 7.45 -4.56
N GLN A 3 20.67 8.76 -4.67
CA GLN A 3 19.62 9.40 -3.90
C GLN A 3 18.23 8.88 -4.28
N LEU A 4 18.00 8.61 -5.56
CA LEU A 4 16.73 8.09 -6.06
C LEU A 4 16.48 6.67 -5.55
N ILE A 5 17.47 5.79 -5.65
CA ILE A 5 17.41 4.41 -5.16
C ILE A 5 17.18 4.39 -3.64
N THR A 6 17.88 5.26 -2.90
CA THR A 6 17.71 5.41 -1.46
C THR A 6 16.30 5.87 -1.10
N ASN A 7 15.75 6.84 -1.85
CA ASN A 7 14.40 7.36 -1.63
C ASN A 7 13.34 6.31 -1.94
N GLN A 8 13.48 5.54 -3.03
CA GLN A 8 12.58 4.43 -3.38
C GLN A 8 12.58 3.38 -2.26
N PHE A 9 13.75 2.91 -1.84
CA PHE A 9 13.84 1.93 -0.76
C PHE A 9 13.22 2.44 0.54
N ARG A 10 13.50 3.69 0.92
CA ARG A 10 12.94 4.32 2.12
C ARG A 10 11.41 4.42 2.04
N ALA A 11 10.87 4.82 0.90
CA ALA A 11 9.42 4.93 0.69
C ALA A 11 8.75 3.55 0.86
N ALA A 12 9.31 2.52 0.24
CA ALA A 12 8.84 1.14 0.37
C ALA A 12 8.90 0.66 1.82
N LEU A 13 10.04 0.83 2.49
CA LEU A 13 10.23 0.42 3.89
C LEU A 13 9.22 1.11 4.82
N THR A 14 9.02 2.42 4.63
CA THR A 14 8.07 3.18 5.45
C THR A 14 6.64 2.69 5.23
N HIS A 15 6.28 2.40 3.98
CA HIS A 15 4.97 1.86 3.63
C HIS A 15 4.74 0.48 4.24
N LEU A 16 5.69 -0.44 4.12
CA LEU A 16 5.59 -1.80 4.68
C LEU A 16 5.51 -1.79 6.21
N LEU A 17 6.31 -0.95 6.87
CA LEU A 17 6.24 -0.78 8.32
C LEU A 17 4.89 -0.20 8.78
N ALA A 18 4.31 0.71 8.00
CA ALA A 18 2.99 1.26 8.29
C ALA A 18 1.88 0.21 8.14
N GLN A 19 1.99 -0.69 7.15
CA GLN A 19 1.06 -1.80 6.94
C GLN A 19 1.08 -2.82 8.10
N GLU A 20 2.26 -3.15 8.63
CA GLU A 20 2.38 -4.05 9.79
C GLU A 20 1.91 -3.42 11.11
N GLY A 21 1.97 -2.08 11.21
CA GLY A 21 1.47 -1.32 12.34
C GLY A 21 2.48 -1.11 13.49
N ARG A 22 1.94 -0.85 14.69
CA ARG A 22 2.76 -0.43 15.85
C ARG A 22 3.75 -1.53 16.25
N GLY A 23 5.01 -1.13 16.44
CA GLY A 23 6.09 -2.03 16.85
C GLY A 23 6.76 -2.80 15.71
N ALA A 24 6.27 -2.71 14.47
CA ALA A 24 6.84 -3.37 13.29
C ALA A 24 8.35 -3.16 13.17
N GLN A 25 8.82 -1.92 13.28
CA GLN A 25 10.25 -1.60 13.18
C GLN A 25 11.10 -2.28 14.26
N ALA A 26 10.58 -2.40 15.49
CA ALA A 26 11.30 -3.06 16.58
C ALA A 26 11.35 -4.59 16.38
N ARG A 27 10.29 -5.19 15.85
CA ARG A 27 10.27 -6.62 15.48
C ARG A 27 11.23 -6.90 14.34
N LEU A 28 11.18 -6.10 13.27
CA LEU A 28 12.09 -6.20 12.12
C LEU A 28 13.55 -6.14 12.56
N ALA A 29 13.91 -5.17 13.40
CA ALA A 29 15.25 -5.05 13.96
C ALA A 29 15.69 -6.32 14.71
N LYS A 30 14.81 -6.86 15.55
CA LYS A 30 15.09 -8.06 16.36
C LYS A 30 15.19 -9.34 15.50
N GLN A 31 14.27 -9.53 14.56
CA GLN A 31 14.20 -10.76 13.75
C GLN A 31 15.32 -10.85 12.72
N GLN A 32 15.75 -9.71 12.17
CA GLN A 32 16.81 -9.68 11.16
C GLN A 32 18.21 -9.38 11.72
N ASP A 33 18.32 -9.28 13.06
CA ASP A 33 19.56 -8.92 13.76
C ASP A 33 20.17 -7.63 13.16
N ILE A 34 19.38 -6.55 13.22
CA ILE A 34 19.73 -5.22 12.75
C ILE A 34 19.68 -4.27 13.95
N ASP A 35 20.71 -3.44 14.12
CA ASP A 35 20.68 -2.42 15.16
C ASP A 35 19.48 -1.49 15.01
N ARG A 36 18.75 -1.28 16.11
CA ARG A 36 17.51 -0.49 16.13
C ARG A 36 17.77 0.97 15.78
N GLY A 37 18.90 1.52 16.22
CA GLY A 37 19.33 2.89 15.91
C GLY A 37 19.64 3.06 14.43
N TYR A 38 20.33 2.09 13.85
CA TYR A 38 20.67 2.04 12.44
C TYR A 38 19.43 1.92 11.55
N LEU A 39 18.51 1.00 11.87
CA LEU A 39 17.23 0.88 11.15
C LEU A 39 16.41 2.18 11.22
N ASN A 40 16.37 2.83 12.40
CA ASN A 40 15.71 4.12 12.56
C ASN A 40 16.36 5.23 11.71
N ALA A 41 17.69 5.23 11.60
CA ALA A 41 18.40 6.17 10.73
C ALA A 41 18.07 5.95 9.25
N ILE A 42 17.83 4.71 8.82
CA ILE A 42 17.38 4.38 7.46
C ILE A 42 15.96 4.88 7.21
N VAL A 43 15.02 4.57 8.11
CA VAL A 43 13.61 5.01 7.99
C VAL A 43 13.51 6.55 7.93
N LYS A 44 14.32 7.25 8.74
CA LYS A 44 14.40 8.72 8.74
C LYS A 44 15.21 9.31 7.56
N GLY A 45 15.81 8.48 6.70
CA GLY A 45 16.58 8.93 5.54
C GLY A 45 17.97 9.50 5.86
N ARG A 46 18.48 9.30 7.07
CA ARG A 46 19.83 9.74 7.49
C ARG A 46 20.93 8.78 7.04
N LYS A 47 20.55 7.55 6.68
CA LYS A 47 21.43 6.49 6.17
C LYS A 47 20.72 5.77 5.03
N SER A 48 21.46 5.35 4.01
CA SER A 48 20.92 4.57 2.88
C SER A 48 20.79 3.07 3.16
N GLY A 49 21.48 2.59 4.21
CA GLY A 49 21.65 1.15 4.46
C GLY A 49 22.70 0.53 3.55
N SER A 50 23.38 -0.51 4.00
CA SER A 50 24.16 -1.36 3.10
C SER A 50 23.23 -2.29 2.32
N GLU A 51 23.69 -2.78 1.17
CA GLU A 51 22.94 -3.75 0.37
C GLU A 51 22.54 -4.98 1.19
N LYS A 52 23.47 -5.56 1.96
CA LYS A 52 23.20 -6.67 2.88
C LYS A 52 22.03 -6.38 3.83
N ILE A 53 21.94 -5.17 4.38
CA ILE A 53 20.85 -4.78 5.29
C ILE A 53 19.55 -4.62 4.51
N ARG A 54 19.59 -4.02 3.32
CA ARG A 54 18.40 -3.91 2.45
C ARG A 54 17.87 -5.28 2.03
N SER A 55 18.75 -6.25 1.71
CA SER A 55 18.35 -7.63 1.36
C SER A 55 17.73 -8.38 2.55
N LYS A 56 18.28 -8.21 3.77
CA LYS A 56 17.67 -8.74 5.00
C LYS A 56 16.27 -8.18 5.22
N ILE A 57 16.10 -6.88 5.02
CA ILE A 57 14.80 -6.21 5.14
C ILE A 57 13.82 -6.73 4.08
N ALA A 58 14.24 -6.88 2.82
CA ALA A 58 13.39 -7.44 1.77
C ALA A 58 12.92 -8.86 2.11
N SER A 59 13.85 -9.70 2.61
CA SER A 59 13.56 -11.07 3.03
C SER A 59 12.57 -11.14 4.19
N HIS A 60 12.57 -10.17 5.11
CA HIS A 60 11.59 -10.13 6.21
C HIS A 60 10.15 -9.96 5.71
N PHE A 61 9.95 -9.26 4.59
CA PHE A 61 8.64 -9.02 4.00
C PHE A 61 8.28 -10.04 2.93
N ASP A 62 9.06 -11.13 2.80
CA ASP A 62 8.91 -12.14 1.74
C ASP A 62 8.92 -11.53 0.32
N MET A 63 9.72 -10.47 0.12
CA MET A 63 9.85 -9.79 -1.17
C MET A 63 11.22 -10.04 -1.80
N ALA A 64 11.27 -10.12 -3.14
CA ALA A 64 12.54 -10.05 -3.84
C ALA A 64 13.17 -8.66 -3.64
N TYR A 65 14.50 -8.60 -3.69
CA TYR A 65 15.24 -7.35 -3.49
C TYR A 65 14.79 -6.24 -4.43
N GLU A 66 14.61 -6.55 -5.72
CA GLU A 66 14.18 -5.59 -6.74
C GLU A 66 12.74 -5.10 -6.55
N ASP A 67 11.85 -5.97 -6.06
CA ASP A 67 10.43 -5.65 -5.85
C ASP A 67 10.24 -4.56 -4.80
N VAL A 68 11.17 -4.45 -3.84
CA VAL A 68 11.15 -3.36 -2.85
C VAL A 68 11.31 -2.00 -3.54
N PHE A 69 12.14 -1.90 -4.57
CA PHE A 69 12.33 -0.64 -5.31
C PHE A 69 11.15 -0.35 -6.24
N VAL A 70 10.56 -1.38 -6.86
CA VAL A 70 9.33 -1.25 -7.64
C VAL A 70 8.20 -0.70 -6.78
N LEU A 71 8.00 -1.25 -5.58
CA LEU A 71 7.03 -0.76 -4.60
C LEU A 71 7.34 0.70 -4.21
N GLY A 72 8.61 0.99 -3.94
CA GLY A 72 9.07 2.32 -3.57
C GLY A 72 8.73 3.38 -4.63
N ARG A 73 8.94 3.07 -5.91
CA ARG A 73 8.55 3.95 -7.03
C ARG A 73 7.05 4.19 -7.07
N ARG A 74 6.24 3.13 -6.89
CA ARG A 74 4.78 3.24 -6.89
C ARG A 74 4.28 4.13 -5.74
N VAL A 75 4.84 3.96 -4.54
CA VAL A 75 4.48 4.77 -3.37
C VAL A 75 4.82 6.24 -3.58
N LEU A 76 5.99 6.54 -4.17
CA LEU A 76 6.38 7.92 -4.47
C LEU A 76 5.48 8.54 -5.54
N ALA A 77 5.18 7.82 -6.63
CA ALA A 77 4.29 8.31 -7.68
C ALA A 77 2.88 8.64 -7.14
N GLN A 78 2.32 7.76 -6.28
CA GLN A 78 1.03 8.01 -5.64
C GLN A 78 1.04 9.24 -4.72
N ALA A 79 2.15 9.49 -4.03
CA ALA A 79 2.29 10.67 -3.18
C ALA A 79 2.33 11.97 -4.00
N GLU A 80 2.99 11.94 -5.17
CA GLU A 80 3.04 13.06 -6.11
C GLU A 80 1.68 13.35 -6.75
N GLU A 81 0.96 12.31 -7.18
CA GLU A 81 -0.40 12.44 -7.72
C GLU A 81 -1.38 12.97 -6.66
N SER A 82 -1.26 12.50 -5.42
CA SER A 82 -2.08 13.00 -4.31
C SER A 82 -1.78 14.47 -4.06
N ALA A 83 -0.52 14.89 -4.05
CA ALA A 83 -0.12 16.29 -3.86
C ALA A 83 -0.59 17.20 -5.02
N ALA A 84 -0.48 16.75 -6.26
CA ALA A 84 -0.94 17.50 -7.43
C ALA A 84 -2.47 17.68 -7.46
N ASN A 85 -3.22 16.72 -6.90
CA ASN A 85 -4.67 16.83 -6.78
C ASN A 85 -5.12 17.84 -5.71
N TYR A 86 -4.25 18.21 -4.75
CA TYR A 86 -4.55 19.25 -3.76
C TYR A 86 -4.28 20.68 -4.28
N GLU A 87 -3.38 20.87 -5.25
CA GLU A 87 -3.13 22.21 -5.84
C GLU A 87 -4.27 22.68 -6.76
N ASN A 88 -5.11 21.76 -7.26
CA ASN A 88 -6.31 22.10 -8.04
C ASN A 88 -7.56 22.33 -7.18
N GLN A 89 -7.46 22.32 -5.85
CA GLN A 89 -8.59 22.54 -4.92
C GLN A 89 -8.40 23.74 -3.97
N THR A 90 -7.32 24.52 -4.10
CA THR A 90 -7.11 25.73 -3.29
C THR A 90 -7.63 26.97 -3.99
N PHE A 91 -8.94 27.03 -4.24
CA PHE A 91 -9.63 28.30 -4.45
C PHE A 91 -11.09 28.22 -3.98
N ASP A 92 -11.32 27.82 -2.73
CA ASP A 92 -12.35 28.46 -1.92
C ASP A 92 -12.21 28.11 -0.44
N ALA A 93 -12.62 29.05 0.41
CA ALA A 93 -12.63 29.00 1.88
C ALA A 93 -11.30 29.31 2.60
N LEU A 94 -10.83 30.56 2.45
CA LEU A 94 -10.59 31.35 3.66
C LEU A 94 -11.91 31.47 4.43
N THR A 95 -11.95 31.10 5.71
CA THR A 95 -12.63 31.83 6.81
C THR A 95 -12.45 31.05 8.13
N THR A 96 -11.52 31.56 8.94
CA THR A 96 -11.69 31.79 10.40
C THR A 96 -11.43 30.68 11.43
N ALA A 97 -10.43 30.98 12.27
CA ALA A 97 -10.25 30.69 13.70
C ALA A 97 -9.55 29.39 14.14
N GLU A 98 -8.23 29.52 14.36
CA GLU A 98 -7.57 29.09 15.61
C GLU A 98 -7.96 30.06 16.75
N PRO A 99 -7.97 29.67 18.06
CA PRO A 99 -6.79 29.08 18.73
C PRO A 99 -7.03 28.01 19.84
N THR A 100 -6.02 27.14 20.00
CA THR A 100 -5.59 26.38 21.21
C THR A 100 -5.22 27.39 22.34
N PRO A 101 -5.18 27.11 23.68
CA PRO A 101 -4.66 25.87 24.33
C PRO A 101 -5.26 25.46 25.71
N GLU A 102 -4.91 24.27 26.22
CA GLU A 102 -4.23 24.02 27.54
C GLU A 102 -4.37 22.58 28.11
N ASN A 103 -3.31 22.21 28.85
CA ASN A 103 -2.99 20.91 29.46
C ASN A 103 -3.83 20.57 30.70
N THR A 104 -4.00 19.27 31.04
CA THR A 104 -3.75 18.77 32.42
C THR A 104 -3.54 17.24 32.46
N LEU A 105 -2.56 16.81 33.28
CA LEU A 105 -2.32 15.43 33.74
C LEU A 105 -3.44 14.92 34.65
N GLY A 106 -3.64 13.59 34.72
CA GLY A 106 -4.30 12.94 35.87
C GLY A 106 -4.77 11.51 35.63
N ASP A 107 -4.16 10.59 36.38
CA ASP A 107 -4.41 9.16 36.60
C ASP A 107 -5.89 8.77 36.88
N ASP A 108 -6.37 7.64 36.35
CA ASP A 108 -6.90 6.51 37.15
C ASP A 108 -7.53 5.39 36.30
N ALA A 109 -7.30 4.16 36.74
CA ALA A 109 -7.61 2.90 36.07
C ALA A 109 -9.10 2.51 36.12
N ILE A 110 -9.63 1.94 35.02
CA ILE A 110 -10.67 0.92 35.14
C ILE A 110 -10.65 -0.13 34.00
N ASP A 111 -10.75 -1.35 34.50
CA ASP A 111 -10.87 -2.69 33.93
C ASP A 111 -11.98 -2.85 32.86
N PHE A 112 -11.68 -3.55 31.76
CA PHE A 112 -12.69 -4.16 30.90
C PHE A 112 -12.23 -5.56 30.45
N LYS A 113 -12.77 -6.58 31.12
CA LYS A 113 -12.69 -7.98 30.70
C LYS A 113 -13.80 -8.35 29.68
N VAL A 114 -13.35 -8.78 28.49
CA VAL A 114 -13.74 -10.03 27.76
C VAL A 114 -15.15 -10.06 27.11
N PRO A 115 -15.46 -10.93 26.10
CA PRO A 115 -14.73 -11.50 24.94
C PRO A 115 -15.42 -11.15 23.58
N THR A 116 -14.77 -11.43 22.43
CA THR A 116 -15.42 -12.20 21.34
C THR A 116 -14.49 -12.44 20.14
N LYS A 117 -14.37 -13.72 19.79
CA LYS A 117 -14.08 -14.28 18.47
C LYS A 117 -14.62 -13.39 17.33
N ARG A 118 -13.76 -12.98 16.39
CA ARG A 118 -14.10 -12.91 14.96
C ARG A 118 -12.88 -13.27 14.12
N GLU A 119 -12.90 -14.49 13.59
CA GLU A 119 -12.39 -14.77 12.26
C GLU A 119 -12.93 -13.74 11.27
N GLY A 120 -12.14 -13.42 10.25
CA GLY A 120 -12.57 -12.57 9.15
C GLY A 120 -11.77 -11.29 9.04
N GLY A 121 -10.46 -11.42 8.81
CA GLY A 121 -9.69 -10.34 8.20
C GLY A 121 -10.26 -10.09 6.82
N SER A 122 -11.11 -9.06 6.73
CA SER A 122 -11.71 -8.53 5.51
C SER A 122 -10.66 -8.51 4.40
N SER A 123 -10.76 -9.48 3.49
CA SER A 123 -10.02 -9.48 2.24
C SER A 123 -10.49 -8.25 1.50
N SER A 124 -9.73 -7.15 1.65
CA SER A 124 -10.02 -5.89 0.99
C SER A 124 -10.29 -6.17 -0.49
N ILE A 125 -11.28 -5.49 -1.06
CA ILE A 125 -11.69 -5.66 -2.46
C ILE A 125 -10.46 -5.65 -3.38
N HIS A 126 -9.47 -4.81 -3.06
CA HIS A 126 -8.16 -4.74 -3.70
C HIS A 126 -7.40 -6.07 -3.72
N THR A 127 -7.29 -6.77 -2.58
CA THR A 127 -6.63 -8.09 -2.51
C THR A 127 -7.37 -9.15 -3.34
N ARG A 128 -8.70 -9.06 -3.41
CA ARG A 128 -9.50 -9.95 -4.27
C ARG A 128 -9.27 -9.65 -5.75
N ILE A 129 -9.25 -8.37 -6.12
CA ILE A 129 -8.99 -7.93 -7.50
C ILE A 129 -7.61 -8.42 -7.96
N LEU A 130 -6.56 -8.21 -7.17
CA LEU A 130 -5.21 -8.63 -7.54
C LEU A 130 -5.08 -10.15 -7.69
N LYS A 131 -5.68 -10.93 -6.78
CA LYS A 131 -5.69 -12.39 -6.90
C LYS A 131 -6.46 -12.88 -8.13
N THR A 132 -7.57 -12.23 -8.47
CA THR A 132 -8.32 -12.58 -9.68
C THR A 132 -7.50 -12.27 -10.93
N ILE A 133 -6.80 -11.13 -10.98
CA ILE A 133 -5.90 -10.79 -12.08
C ILE A 133 -4.78 -11.83 -12.20
N GLU A 134 -4.15 -12.20 -11.10
CA GLU A 134 -3.10 -13.23 -11.06
C GLU A 134 -3.59 -14.58 -11.61
N VAL A 135 -4.81 -15.00 -11.24
CA VAL A 135 -5.41 -16.24 -11.77
C VAL A 135 -5.72 -16.13 -13.27
N LEU A 136 -6.17 -14.97 -13.74
CA LEU A 136 -6.49 -14.75 -15.16
C LEU A 136 -5.24 -14.61 -16.04
N GLU A 137 -4.14 -14.09 -15.49
CA GLU A 137 -2.86 -13.93 -16.17
C GLU A 137 -1.98 -15.18 -16.11
N SER A 138 -2.18 -16.03 -15.10
CA SER A 138 -1.60 -17.36 -15.10
C SER A 138 -2.17 -18.16 -16.26
N ASP A 139 -1.31 -18.91 -16.97
CA ASP A 139 -1.50 -19.71 -18.21
C ASP A 139 -2.55 -20.84 -18.05
N THR A 140 -3.67 -20.51 -17.41
CA THR A 140 -4.75 -21.35 -16.98
C THR A 140 -5.91 -21.15 -17.92
N LYS A 141 -6.69 -22.22 -18.12
CA LYS A 141 -7.84 -22.27 -19.03
C LYS A 141 -8.97 -21.27 -18.68
N TYR A 142 -8.84 -20.53 -17.58
CA TYR A 142 -9.81 -19.54 -17.13
C TYR A 142 -9.67 -18.19 -17.85
N GLY A 143 -8.46 -17.82 -18.28
CA GLY A 143 -8.25 -16.62 -19.11
C GLY A 143 -8.98 -16.73 -20.45
N ASP A 144 -8.79 -17.87 -21.15
CA ASP A 144 -9.47 -18.16 -22.42
C ASP A 144 -11.00 -18.20 -22.28
N LEU A 145 -11.50 -18.76 -21.18
CA LEU A 145 -12.94 -18.85 -20.92
C LEU A 145 -13.57 -17.48 -20.63
N LEU A 146 -12.84 -16.59 -19.94
CA LEU A 146 -13.28 -15.22 -19.73
C LEU A 146 -13.23 -14.41 -21.04
N ALA A 147 -12.17 -14.56 -21.83
CA ALA A 147 -12.06 -13.92 -23.14
C ALA A 147 -13.24 -14.31 -24.06
N GLY A 148 -13.53 -15.62 -24.15
CA GLY A 148 -14.69 -16.10 -24.92
C GLY A 148 -16.04 -15.59 -24.40
N LEU A 149 -16.19 -15.38 -23.09
CA LEU A 149 -17.41 -14.78 -22.52
C LEU A 149 -17.55 -13.30 -22.89
N ILE A 150 -16.44 -12.55 -22.87
CA ILE A 150 -16.41 -11.14 -23.28
C ILE A 150 -16.75 -11.00 -24.76
N ASP A 151 -16.17 -11.86 -25.61
CA ASP A 151 -16.45 -11.88 -27.04
C ASP A 151 -17.92 -12.19 -27.33
N ALA A 152 -18.50 -13.21 -26.68
CA ALA A 152 -19.91 -13.54 -26.81
C ALA A 152 -20.83 -12.38 -26.36
N PHE A 153 -20.43 -11.64 -25.33
CA PHE A 153 -21.18 -10.48 -24.85
C PHE A 153 -21.08 -9.31 -25.83
N HIS A 154 -19.90 -9.07 -26.39
CA HIS A 154 -19.66 -8.05 -27.40
C HIS A 154 -20.47 -8.33 -28.68
N ASP A 155 -20.51 -9.58 -29.12
CA ASP A 155 -21.33 -10.00 -30.27
C ASP A 155 -22.82 -9.85 -29.98
N SER A 156 -23.27 -10.20 -28.78
CA SER A 156 -24.66 -10.00 -28.38
C SER A 156 -25.06 -8.52 -28.30
N LEU A 157 -24.14 -7.62 -27.96
CA LEU A 157 -24.40 -6.17 -27.93
C LEU A 157 -24.35 -5.56 -29.33
N SER A 158 -23.42 -6.00 -30.16
CA SER A 158 -23.26 -5.52 -31.54
C SER A 158 -24.46 -5.92 -32.40
N THR A 159 -24.94 -7.17 -32.25
CA THR A 159 -26.16 -7.65 -32.91
C THR A 159 -27.44 -6.99 -32.39
N LYS A 160 -27.45 -6.48 -31.15
CA LYS A 160 -28.57 -5.68 -30.63
C LYS A 160 -28.60 -4.29 -31.25
N ARG A 161 -27.43 -3.65 -31.45
CA ARG A 161 -27.33 -2.35 -32.12
C ARG A 161 -27.73 -2.39 -33.59
N GLU A 162 -27.40 -3.47 -34.31
CA GLU A 162 -27.85 -3.64 -35.72
C GLU A 162 -29.37 -3.80 -35.86
N LYS A 163 -30.05 -4.33 -34.84
CA LYS A 163 -31.51 -4.46 -34.84
C LYS A 163 -32.25 -3.16 -34.51
N GLU A 164 -31.55 -2.17 -33.97
CA GLU A 164 -32.11 -0.84 -33.64
C GLU A 164 -31.94 0.18 -34.79
N THR A 165 -31.12 -0.11 -35.81
CA THR A 165 -30.92 0.75 -37.00
C THR A 165 -31.81 0.43 -38.19
N ILE A 166 -32.63 -0.62 -38.12
CA ILE A 166 -33.66 -0.93 -39.13
C ILE A 166 -35.03 -0.66 -38.48
N HIS A 167 -35.38 0.62 -38.33
CA HIS A 167 -36.78 1.01 -38.23
C HIS A 167 -37.04 2.44 -38.67
#